data_AF-A0A4Q5P678-F1
#
_entry.id   AF-A0A4Q5P678-F1
#
_cell.length_a   1.000
_cell.length_b   1.000
_cell.length_c   1.000
_cell.angle_alpha   90.00
_cell.angle_beta   90.00
_cell.angle_gamma   90.00
#
_symmetry.space_group_name_H-M   'P 1'
#
loop_
_entity.id
_entity.type
_entity.pdbx_description
1 polymer ?
#
loop_
_entity_poly.entity_id
_entity_poly.type
_entity_poly.pdbx_seq_one_letter_code
_entity_poly.pdbx_strand_id
1 'polypeptide(L)'
;MRNELTARTEALISQLFAPEEQRHVRAMLSAECNQDALGCAGWTESDMERIWFAILKLASEGQEIKAVARLARTDWRDVLVQAQFATDLNAHEKWHEAVQRLS
;
A
#
# COMPACT_ATOMS: atom_id res chain seq x y z
N MET A 1 3.34 12.08 14.87
CA MET A 1 2.77 10.79 15.30
C MET A 1 3.38 9.69 14.44
N ARG A 2 3.65 8.49 14.97
CA ARG A 2 3.98 7.34 14.13
C ARG A 2 2.67 6.83 13.55
N ASN A 3 2.62 6.68 12.24
CA ASN A 3 1.45 6.10 11.59
C ASN A 3 1.57 4.58 11.65
N GLU A 4 0.66 3.94 12.38
CA GLU A 4 0.63 2.48 12.49
C GLU A 4 -0.06 1.89 11.27
N LEU A 5 0.48 0.80 10.73
CA LEU A 5 -0.16 0.08 9.63
C LEU A 5 -1.27 -0.79 10.20
N THR A 6 -2.33 -1.01 9.43
CA THR A 6 -3.40 -1.91 9.83
C THR A 6 -2.91 -3.36 9.89
N ALA A 7 -3.59 -4.21 10.66
CA ALA A 7 -3.30 -5.64 10.71
C ALA A 7 -3.37 -6.32 9.33
N ARG A 8 -4.28 -5.85 8.45
CA ARG A 8 -4.41 -6.35 7.08
C ARG A 8 -3.20 -5.97 6.22
N THR A 9 -2.76 -4.71 6.33
CA THR A 9 -1.56 -4.23 5.64
C THR A 9 -0.33 -5.01 6.11
N GLU A 10 -0.20 -5.26 7.40
CA GLU A 10 0.88 -6.06 7.99
C GLU A 10 0.88 -7.51 7.52
N ALA A 11 -0.30 -8.13 7.41
CA ALA A 11 -0.45 -9.47 6.87
C ALA A 11 0.00 -9.53 5.40
N LEU A 12 -0.44 -8.58 4.57
CA LEU A 12 -0.01 -8.51 3.17
C LEU A 12 1.51 -8.34 3.03
N ILE A 13 2.13 -7.45 3.82
CA ILE A 13 3.58 -7.28 3.78
C ILE A 13 4.28 -8.60 4.09
N SER A 14 3.79 -9.31 5.11
CA SER A 14 4.39 -10.57 5.53
C SER A 14 4.23 -11.69 4.50
N GLN A 15 3.17 -11.62 3.69
CA GLN A 15 2.85 -12.61 2.66
C GLN A 15 3.54 -12.33 1.32
N LEU A 16 3.66 -11.06 0.93
CA LEU A 16 4.14 -10.66 -0.40
C LEU A 16 5.66 -10.48 -0.47
N PHE A 17 6.33 -10.24 0.66
CA PHE A 17 7.74 -9.86 0.69
C PHE A 17 8.57 -10.78 1.58
N ALA A 18 9.83 -11.01 1.17
CA ALA A 18 10.77 -11.80 1.95
C ALA A 18 11.09 -11.10 3.29
N PRO A 19 11.36 -11.83 4.38
CA PRO A 19 11.57 -11.26 5.72
C PRO A 19 12.55 -10.08 5.78
N GLU A 20 13.61 -10.12 4.97
CA GLU A 20 14.62 -9.07 4.83
C GLU A 20 14.07 -7.77 4.23
N GLU A 21 13.07 -7.83 3.36
CA GLU A 21 12.46 -6.69 2.69
C GLU A 21 11.33 -6.06 3.52
N GLN A 22 10.63 -6.86 4.31
CA GLN A 22 9.43 -6.41 5.02
C GLN A 22 9.68 -5.20 5.93
N ARG A 23 10.85 -5.15 6.60
CA ARG A 23 11.21 -3.99 7.44
C ARG A 23 11.30 -2.72 6.61
N HIS A 24 11.86 -2.81 5.41
CA HIS A 24 11.99 -1.66 4.51
C HIS A 24 10.62 -1.21 4.00
N VAL A 25 9.77 -2.15 3.58
CA VAL A 25 8.41 -1.87 3.10
C VAL A 25 7.55 -1.20 4.18
N ARG A 26 7.58 -1.73 5.42
CA ARG A 26 6.89 -1.12 6.58
C ARG A 26 7.33 0.31 6.82
N ALA A 27 8.65 0.51 6.90
CA ALA A 27 9.22 1.84 7.15
C ALA A 27 8.82 2.83 6.07
N MET A 28 8.85 2.41 4.80
CA MET A 28 8.42 3.23 3.68
C MET A 28 6.94 3.63 3.82
N LEU A 29 6.03 2.67 4.04
CA LEU A 29 4.60 2.97 4.12
C LEU A 29 4.28 3.93 5.28
N SER A 30 4.79 3.64 6.48
CA SER A 30 4.52 4.47 7.66
C SER A 30 5.17 5.86 7.60
N ALA A 31 6.36 5.99 7.02
CA ALA A 31 7.11 7.25 7.02
C ALA A 31 6.86 8.11 5.78
N GLU A 32 6.77 7.50 4.60
CA GLU A 32 6.71 8.19 3.31
C GLU A 32 5.34 8.16 2.65
N CYS A 33 4.45 7.24 3.06
CA CYS A 33 3.10 7.12 2.50
C CYS A 33 2.00 7.22 3.57
N ASN A 34 2.23 7.99 4.64
CA ASN A 34 1.19 8.31 5.62
C ASN A 34 0.21 9.39 5.10
N GLN A 35 -0.85 9.64 5.87
CA GLN A 35 -1.94 10.56 5.54
C GLN A 35 -1.41 11.95 5.19
N ASP A 36 -0.52 12.50 6.01
CA ASP A 36 0.04 13.83 5.81
C ASP A 36 0.87 13.89 4.52
N ALA A 37 1.72 12.88 4.29
CA ALA A 37 2.57 12.79 3.11
C ALA A 37 1.78 12.67 1.80
N LEU A 38 0.57 12.11 1.83
CA LEU A 38 -0.28 11.92 0.66
C LEU A 38 -1.40 12.97 0.53
N GLY A 39 -1.46 13.97 1.42
CA GLY A 39 -2.52 14.98 1.42
C GLY A 39 -3.89 14.44 1.83
N CYS A 40 -3.92 13.32 2.54
CA CYS A 40 -5.10 12.63 3.06
C CYS A 40 -5.34 12.97 4.54
N ALA A 41 -5.02 14.19 4.97
CA ALA A 41 -5.17 14.60 6.37
C ALA A 41 -6.61 14.36 6.86
N GLY A 42 -6.75 13.70 8.01
CA GLY A 42 -8.04 13.31 8.59
C GLY A 42 -8.57 11.94 8.15
N TRP A 43 -7.86 11.22 7.27
CA TRP A 43 -8.17 9.83 6.93
C TRP A 43 -7.67 8.88 8.04
N THR A 44 -8.42 7.81 8.27
CA THR A 44 -7.98 6.71 9.16
C THR A 44 -6.97 5.81 8.46
N GLU A 45 -6.29 4.94 9.21
CA GLU A 45 -5.42 3.91 8.65
C GLU A 45 -6.18 2.98 7.71
N SER A 46 -7.45 2.68 8.00
CA SER A 46 -8.32 1.89 7.12
C SER A 46 -8.63 2.61 5.80
N ASP A 47 -8.85 3.92 5.81
CA ASP A 47 -9.05 4.70 4.58
C ASP A 47 -7.80 4.70 3.70
N MET A 48 -6.62 4.59 4.31
CA MET A 48 -5.34 4.52 3.61
C MET A 48 -5.07 3.16 2.96
N GLU A 49 -5.76 2.09 3.37
CA GLU A 49 -5.51 0.73 2.88
C GLU A 49 -5.62 0.63 1.37
N ARG A 50 -6.56 1.34 0.73
CA ARG A 50 -6.69 1.34 -0.73
C ARG A 50 -5.42 1.81 -1.43
N ILE A 51 -4.76 2.84 -0.89
CA ILE A 51 -3.52 3.38 -1.44
C ILE A 51 -2.35 2.46 -1.08
N TRP A 52 -2.24 2.03 0.17
CA TRP A 52 -1.16 1.12 0.60
C TRP A 52 -1.19 -0.21 -0.16
N PHE A 53 -2.37 -0.78 -0.39
CA PHE A 53 -2.51 -2.03 -1.13
C PHE A 53 -2.12 -1.84 -2.59
N ALA A 54 -2.43 -0.70 -3.20
CA ALA A 54 -1.97 -0.38 -4.55
C ALA A 54 -0.44 -0.34 -4.61
N ILE A 55 0.20 0.31 -3.63
CA ILE A 55 1.67 0.37 -3.52
C ILE A 55 2.26 -1.04 -3.35
N LEU A 56 1.71 -1.84 -2.44
CA LEU A 56 2.16 -3.20 -2.16
C LEU A 56 2.00 -4.12 -3.37
N LYS A 57 0.88 -4.03 -4.08
CA LYS A 57 0.62 -4.79 -5.31
C LYS A 57 1.70 -4.50 -6.35
N LEU A 58 1.89 -3.22 -6.71
CA LEU A 58 2.87 -2.84 -7.72
C LEU A 58 4.29 -3.25 -7.34
N ALA A 59 4.66 -3.11 -6.06
CA ALA A 59 5.96 -3.54 -5.59
C ALA A 59 6.13 -5.07 -5.64
N SER A 60 5.10 -5.85 -5.27
CA SER A 60 5.13 -7.31 -5.38
C SER A 60 5.18 -7.81 -6.83
N GLU A 61 4.69 -7.01 -7.78
CA GLU A 61 4.77 -7.27 -9.22
C GLU A 61 6.12 -6.84 -9.85
N GLY A 62 7.11 -6.51 -9.00
CA GLY A 62 8.49 -6.25 -9.41
C GLY A 62 8.85 -4.77 -9.57
N GLN A 63 7.95 -3.84 -9.25
CA GLN A 63 8.31 -2.42 -9.20
C GLN A 63 9.11 -2.11 -7.93
N GLU A 64 10.06 -1.20 -8.03
CA GLU A 64 10.87 -0.80 -6.87
C GLU A 64 10.04 0.04 -5.89
N ILE A 65 10.00 -0.37 -4.62
CA ILE A 65 9.10 0.21 -3.62
C ILE A 65 9.29 1.73 -3.43
N LYS A 66 10.51 2.26 -3.50
CA LYS A 66 10.76 3.70 -3.37
C LYS A 66 10.27 4.46 -4.61
N ALA A 67 10.37 3.87 -5.80
CA ALA A 67 9.82 4.45 -7.02
C ALA A 67 8.30 4.55 -6.95
N VAL A 68 7.62 3.50 -6.47
CA VAL A 68 6.16 3.50 -6.27
C VAL A 68 5.76 4.50 -5.18
N ALA A 69 6.50 4.56 -4.07
CA ALA A 69 6.30 5.53 -2.99
C ALA A 69 6.40 6.98 -3.49
N ARG A 70 7.43 7.28 -4.29
CA ARG A 70 7.63 8.61 -4.87
C ARG A 70 6.47 8.98 -5.81
N LEU A 71 5.97 8.03 -6.58
CA LEU A 71 4.77 8.23 -7.40
C LEU A 71 3.56 8.54 -6.52
N ALA A 72 3.33 7.76 -5.46
CA ALA A 72 2.22 7.97 -4.52
C ALA A 72 2.22 9.38 -3.92
N ARG A 73 3.39 9.87 -3.50
CA ARG A 73 3.51 11.24 -2.94
C ARG A 73 3.34 12.35 -3.98
N THR A 74 3.53 12.03 -5.27
CA THR A 74 3.31 12.99 -6.35
C THR A 74 1.82 13.05 -6.70
N ASP A 75 1.23 11.89 -6.98
CA ASP A 75 -0.21 11.70 -7.13
C ASP A 75 -0.57 10.24 -6.83
N TRP A 76 -1.18 9.99 -5.67
CA TRP A 76 -1.60 8.64 -5.29
C TRP A 76 -2.70 8.09 -6.19
N ARG A 77 -3.44 8.94 -6.92
CA ARG A 77 -4.47 8.49 -7.87
C ARG A 77 -3.84 7.76 -9.04
N ASP A 78 -2.66 8.16 -9.48
CA ASP A 78 -1.92 7.46 -10.54
C ASP A 78 -1.50 6.05 -10.08
N VAL A 79 -1.14 5.90 -8.80
CA VAL A 79 -0.84 4.59 -8.22
C VAL A 79 -2.09 3.70 -8.24
N LEU A 80 -3.27 4.25 -7.92
CA LEU A 80 -4.52 3.51 -8.04
C LEU A 80 -4.84 3.10 -9.49
N VAL A 81 -4.54 3.96 -10.47
CA VAL A 81 -4.74 3.62 -11.89
C VAL A 81 -3.80 2.48 -12.29
N GLN A 82 -2.51 2.58 -11.96
CA GLN A 82 -1.52 1.55 -12.29
C GLN A 82 -1.82 0.22 -11.61
N ALA A 83 -2.25 0.24 -10.35
CA ALA A 83 -2.67 -0.96 -9.62
C ALA A 83 -4.04 -1.51 -10.07
N GLN A 84 -4.71 -0.85 -11.01
CA GLN A 84 -6.07 -1.17 -11.48
C GLN A 84 -7.14 -1.06 -10.38
N PHE A 85 -6.93 -0.19 -9.40
CA PHE A 85 -7.85 0.08 -8.30
C PHE A 85 -8.69 1.36 -8.50
N ALA A 86 -8.45 2.14 -9.57
CA ALA A 86 -9.14 3.42 -9.77
C ALA A 86 -10.64 3.30 -10.09
N THR A 87 -11.06 2.25 -10.81
CA THR A 87 -12.42 2.11 -11.36
C THR A 87 -13.42 1.43 -10.44
N ASP A 88 -12.96 0.77 -9.37
CA ASP A 88 -13.80 0.11 -8.37
C ASP A 88 -13.26 0.41 -6.97
N LEU A 89 -14.11 0.98 -6.11
CA LEU A 89 -13.75 1.31 -4.74
C LEU A 89 -13.33 0.08 -3.93
N ASN A 90 -13.87 -1.09 -4.27
CA ASN A 90 -13.60 -2.37 -3.60
C ASN A 90 -12.54 -3.20 -4.32
N ALA A 91 -11.85 -2.68 -5.33
CA ALA A 91 -10.83 -3.44 -6.06
C ALA A 91 -9.68 -3.91 -5.15
N HIS A 92 -9.28 -3.07 -4.19
CA HIS A 92 -8.24 -3.39 -3.22
C HIS A 92 -8.65 -4.52 -2.27
N GLU A 93 -9.92 -4.54 -1.84
CA GLU A 93 -10.51 -5.63 -1.05
C GLU A 93 -10.50 -6.95 -1.80
N LYS A 94 -11.00 -6.95 -3.04
CA LYS A 94 -11.03 -8.14 -3.91
C LYS A 94 -9.63 -8.69 -4.16
N TRP A 95 -8.66 -7.81 -4.38
CA TRP A 95 -7.26 -8.20 -4.55
C TRP A 95 -6.68 -8.79 -3.26
N HIS A 96 -6.92 -8.15 -2.10
CA HIS A 96 -6.49 -8.68 -0.80
C HIS A 96 -7.06 -10.07 -0.52
N GLU A 97 -8.37 -10.28 -0.76
CA GLU A 97 -8.98 -11.60 -0.65
C GLU A 97 -8.34 -12.63 -1.60
N ALA A 98 -8.03 -12.23 -2.84
CA ALA A 98 -7.39 -13.12 -3.80
C ALA A 98 -5.98 -13.53 -3.34
N VAL A 99 -5.20 -12.59 -2.78
CA VAL A 99 -3.89 -12.88 -2.21
C VAL A 99 -4.01 -13.83 -1.02
N GLN A 100 -4.95 -13.62 -0.10
CA GLN A 100 -5.17 -14.50 1.05
C GLN A 100 -5.57 -15.94 0.68
N ARG A 101 -6.18 -16.15 -0.49
CA ARG A 101 -6.52 -17.50 -0.99
C ARG A 101 -5.31 -18.27 -1.55
N LEU A 102 -4.19 -17.60 -1.80
CA LEU A 102 -2.99 -18.17 -2.41
C LEU A 102 -1.91 -18.59 -1.39
N SER A 103 -2.07 -18.22 -0.12
CA SER A 103 -1.26 -18.71 1.03
C SER A 103 -1.84 -19.99 1.62
#